data_AF-A0A0G0M1A4-F1
#
_entry.id   AF-A0A0G0M1A4-F1
#
_cell.length_a   1.000
_cell.length_b   1.000
_cell.length_c   1.000
_cell.angle_alpha   90.00
_cell.angle_beta   90.00
_cell.angle_gamma   90.00
#
_symmetry.space_group_name_H-M   'P 1'
#
loop_
_entity.id
_entity.type
_entity.pdbx_description
1 polymer ?
#
loop_
_entity_poly.entity_id
_entity_poly.type
_entity_poly.pdbx_seq_one_letter_code
_entity_poly.pdbx_strand_id
1 'polypeptide(L)'
;MPKPQETSKHNYMFSDDIKFLQKCIVFHPTENKFLILKRSPDSFSRPNDWDFPGGNVLFGEYHEESLRREIKEEAGLEVVNLKPLQVKTDMRGEIYCIFINYTAQATSTEVALSHEHTDYKWISKDEFLKMETADFLKQAIEECDK
;
A
#
# COMPACT_ATOMS: atom_id res chain seq x y z
N MET A 1 -0.01 -54.58 5.06
CA MET A 1 0.93 -53.49 5.37
C MET A 1 0.26 -52.17 4.99
N PRO A 2 0.22 -51.16 5.86
CA PRO A 2 -0.20 -49.82 5.44
C PRO A 2 0.82 -49.29 4.43
N LYS A 3 0.34 -48.69 3.33
CA LYS A 3 1.21 -47.96 2.40
C LYS A 3 1.84 -46.78 3.14
N PRO A 4 3.09 -46.38 2.81
CA PRO A 4 3.65 -45.13 3.33
C PRO A 4 2.71 -44.00 2.93
N GLN A 5 2.37 -43.13 3.89
CA GLN A 5 1.74 -41.85 3.60
C GLN A 5 2.69 -41.08 2.69
N GLU A 6 2.23 -40.71 1.50
CA GLU A 6 2.87 -39.63 0.74
C GLU A 6 2.80 -38.40 1.63
N THR A 7 3.94 -38.05 2.22
CA THR A 7 4.15 -36.73 2.79
C THR A 7 4.15 -35.80 1.59
N SER A 8 3.02 -35.14 1.31
CA SER A 8 3.02 -34.08 0.33
C SER A 8 4.07 -33.07 0.78
N LYS A 9 5.07 -32.85 -0.08
CA LYS A 9 6.06 -31.81 0.10
C LYS A 9 5.29 -30.53 0.41
N HIS A 10 5.63 -29.90 1.53
CA HIS A 10 4.97 -28.68 1.93
C HIS A 10 5.24 -27.63 0.85
N ASN A 11 4.24 -27.34 0.02
CA ASN A 11 4.31 -26.30 -1.00
C ASN A 11 4.03 -24.94 -0.33
N TYR A 12 5.00 -24.47 0.45
CA TYR A 12 5.03 -23.07 0.87
C TYR A 12 5.62 -22.26 -0.29
N MET A 13 4.80 -21.91 -1.27
CA MET A 13 5.26 -21.16 -2.45
C MET A 13 4.61 -19.79 -2.52
N PHE A 14 5.43 -18.76 -2.35
CA PHE A 14 5.26 -17.50 -3.08
C PHE A 14 5.60 -17.81 -4.55
N SER A 15 4.68 -17.53 -5.48
CA SER A 15 4.86 -17.78 -6.92
C SER A 15 5.18 -16.47 -7.63
N ASP A 16 5.87 -16.54 -8.77
CA ASP A 16 6.09 -15.38 -9.66
C ASP A 16 4.76 -14.80 -10.18
N ASP A 17 3.68 -15.59 -10.14
CA ASP A 17 2.33 -15.22 -10.55
C ASP A 17 1.49 -14.59 -9.42
N ILE A 18 2.05 -14.39 -8.22
CA ILE A 18 1.36 -13.79 -7.09
C ILE A 18 2.07 -12.50 -6.67
N LYS A 19 1.32 -11.40 -6.62
CA LYS A 19 1.80 -10.13 -6.06
C LYS A 19 1.07 -9.80 -4.78
N PHE A 20 1.84 -9.47 -3.75
CA PHE A 20 1.32 -8.90 -2.53
C PHE A 20 1.61 -7.40 -2.52
N LEU A 21 0.56 -6.61 -2.67
CA LEU A 21 0.62 -5.15 -2.80
C LEU A 21 0.00 -4.53 -1.56
N GLN A 22 0.67 -3.55 -1.00
CA GLN A 22 0.24 -2.88 0.21
C GLN A 22 0.20 -1.38 0.00
N LYS A 23 -0.81 -0.74 0.59
CA LYS A 23 -1.02 0.70 0.56
C LYS A 23 -1.38 1.21 1.93
N CYS A 24 -0.96 2.42 2.29
CA CYS A 24 -1.23 2.98 3.61
C CYS A 24 -1.88 4.36 3.51
N ILE A 25 -3.05 4.51 4.13
CA ILE A 25 -3.60 5.82 4.44
C ILE A 25 -2.83 6.33 5.66
N VAL A 26 -1.83 7.18 5.40
CA VAL A 26 -1.01 7.79 6.44
C VAL A 26 -1.69 9.08 6.89
N PHE A 27 -2.25 9.08 8.09
CA PHE A 27 -2.90 10.24 8.68
C PHE A 27 -1.88 11.27 9.17
N HIS A 28 -2.23 12.54 8.97
CA HIS A 28 -1.50 13.66 9.54
C HIS A 28 -1.51 13.57 11.08
N PRO A 29 -0.42 13.93 11.78
CA PRO A 29 -0.34 13.77 13.24
C PRO A 29 -1.39 14.58 14.01
N THR A 30 -1.80 15.73 13.47
CA THR A 30 -2.66 16.71 14.19
C THR A 30 -3.85 17.25 13.39
N GLU A 31 -3.95 16.96 12.10
CA GLU A 31 -5.00 17.51 11.22
C GLU A 31 -5.85 16.38 10.67
N ASN A 32 -7.11 16.65 10.34
CA ASN A 32 -7.99 15.67 9.68
C ASN A 32 -7.66 15.55 8.18
N LYS A 33 -6.43 15.11 7.90
CA LYS A 33 -5.85 14.96 6.56
C LYS A 33 -5.04 13.68 6.50
N PHE A 34 -4.77 13.22 5.28
CA PHE A 34 -3.89 12.08 5.02
C PHE A 34 -2.96 12.38 3.84
N LEU A 35 -1.88 11.62 3.75
CA LEU A 35 -0.87 11.76 2.73
C LEU A 35 -1.30 11.05 1.44
N ILE A 36 -1.14 11.75 0.32
CA ILE A 36 -1.13 11.19 -1.02
C ILE A 36 0.13 11.62 -1.75
N LEU A 37 0.66 10.73 -2.59
CA LEU A 37 1.86 10.94 -3.38
C LEU A 37 1.50 10.91 -4.87
N LYS A 38 2.14 11.76 -5.67
CA LYS A 38 2.00 11.75 -7.13
C LYS A 38 3.12 10.94 -7.74
N ARG A 39 2.77 9.85 -8.41
CA ARG A 39 3.70 8.91 -9.04
C ARG A 39 4.52 9.60 -10.13
N SER A 40 5.81 9.26 -10.23
CA SER A 40 6.70 9.76 -11.27
C SER A 40 6.17 9.45 -12.68
N PRO A 41 6.42 10.33 -13.68
CA PRO A 41 6.16 10.04 -15.09
C PRO A 41 6.82 8.74 -15.59
N ASP A 42 7.93 8.34 -14.98
CA ASP A 42 8.68 7.12 -15.34
C ASP A 42 8.13 5.86 -14.64
N SER A 43 7.05 5.99 -13.85
CA SER A 43 6.40 4.86 -13.20
C SER A 43 5.85 3.86 -14.21
N PHE A 44 6.24 2.59 -14.07
CA PHE A 44 5.74 1.50 -14.91
C PHE A 44 4.20 1.37 -14.90
N SER A 45 3.57 1.67 -13.77
CA SER A 45 2.12 1.65 -13.61
C SER A 45 1.61 3.00 -13.15
N ARG A 46 0.53 3.47 -13.79
CA ARG A 46 -0.20 4.71 -13.43
C ARG A 46 0.73 5.93 -13.31
N PRO A 47 1.52 6.27 -14.34
CA PRO A 47 2.41 7.44 -14.29
C PRO A 47 1.59 8.73 -14.13
N ASN A 48 2.09 9.67 -13.33
CA ASN A 48 1.43 10.94 -12.97
C ASN A 48 0.16 10.84 -12.11
N ASP A 49 -0.30 9.64 -11.75
CA ASP A 49 -1.47 9.48 -10.88
C ASP A 49 -1.15 9.77 -9.42
N TRP A 50 -2.17 10.16 -8.66
CA TRP A 50 -2.12 10.19 -7.20
C TRP A 50 -2.38 8.79 -6.62
N ASP A 51 -1.65 8.45 -5.57
CA ASP A 51 -1.71 7.16 -4.89
C ASP A 51 -1.41 7.30 -3.40
N PHE A 52 -1.71 6.25 -2.63
CA PHE A 52 -1.21 6.13 -1.27
C PHE A 52 0.23 5.61 -1.26
N PRO A 53 1.03 5.98 -0.25
CA PRO A 53 2.31 5.34 0.01
C PRO A 53 2.19 3.81 0.10
N GLY A 54 3.20 3.10 -0.38
CA GLY A 54 3.34 1.65 -0.30
C GLY A 54 3.60 0.97 -1.65
N GLY A 55 4.09 -0.26 -1.57
CA GLY A 55 4.58 -1.00 -2.73
C GLY A 55 4.32 -2.51 -2.63
N ASN A 56 5.25 -3.28 -3.19
CA ASN A 56 5.19 -4.74 -3.13
C ASN A 56 5.85 -5.22 -1.83
N VAL A 57 5.30 -6.24 -1.21
CA VAL A 57 6.02 -6.98 -0.16
C VAL A 57 7.02 -7.91 -0.84
N LEU A 58 8.29 -7.81 -0.46
CA LEU A 58 9.34 -8.66 -0.99
C LEU A 58 9.38 -10.00 -0.24
N PHE A 59 9.91 -11.03 -0.91
CA PHE A 59 10.06 -12.34 -0.29
C PHE A 59 10.93 -12.26 0.97
N GLY A 60 10.42 -12.80 2.07
CA GLY A 60 11.11 -12.81 3.36
C GLY A 60 10.86 -11.58 4.23
N GLU A 61 10.12 -10.57 3.77
CA GLU A 61 9.74 -9.43 4.60
C GLU A 61 8.49 -9.72 5.44
N TYR A 62 8.47 -9.24 6.69
CA TYR A 62 7.22 -9.07 7.42
C TYR A 62 6.45 -7.91 6.80
N HIS A 63 5.19 -8.12 6.45
CA HIS A 63 4.40 -7.13 5.69
C HIS A 63 4.38 -5.74 6.37
N GLU A 64 4.29 -5.67 7.70
CA GLU A 64 4.30 -4.38 8.42
C GLU A 64 5.64 -3.66 8.34
N GLU A 65 6.74 -4.39 8.40
CA GLU A 65 8.09 -3.83 8.29
C GLU A 65 8.35 -3.35 6.87
N SER A 66 7.92 -4.14 5.88
CA SER A 66 7.94 -3.77 4.47
C SER A 66 7.19 -2.45 4.24
N LEU A 67 5.98 -2.30 4.80
CA LEU A 67 5.19 -1.08 4.59
C LEU A 67 5.83 0.14 5.25
N ARG A 68 6.45 -0.03 6.42
CA ARG A 68 7.21 1.04 7.09
C ARG A 68 8.43 1.45 6.27
N ARG A 69 9.15 0.48 5.70
CA ARG A 69 10.27 0.73 4.78
C ARG A 69 9.81 1.55 3.58
N GLU A 70 8.74 1.12 2.89
CA GLU A 70 8.18 1.82 1.73
C GLU A 70 7.80 3.27 2.07
N ILE A 71 7.05 3.50 3.15
CA ILE A 71 6.66 4.86 3.57
C ILE A 71 7.88 5.74 3.85
N LYS A 72 8.91 5.17 4.50
CA LYS A 72 10.15 5.88 4.79
C LYS A 72 10.93 6.20 3.52
N GLU A 73 11.01 5.27 2.57
CA GLU A 73 11.70 5.46 1.30
C GLU A 73 10.98 6.48 0.41
N GLU A 74 9.66 6.36 0.27
CA GLU A 74 8.86 7.19 -0.63
C GLU A 74 8.61 8.61 -0.11
N ALA A 75 8.50 8.78 1.22
CA ALA A 75 8.06 10.03 1.84
C ALA A 75 8.94 10.52 3.01
N GLY A 76 9.98 9.78 3.41
CA GLY A 76 10.86 10.17 4.52
C GLY A 76 10.20 10.09 5.90
N LEU A 77 9.02 9.47 6.00
CA LEU A 77 8.21 9.47 7.22
C LEU A 77 8.37 8.18 8.03
N GLU A 78 8.35 8.34 9.35
CA GLU A 78 8.09 7.25 10.29
C GLU A 78 6.59 7.26 10.66
N VAL A 79 6.03 6.07 10.93
CA VAL A 79 4.61 5.91 11.23
C VAL A 79 4.37 5.09 12.50
N VAL A 80 3.26 5.36 13.19
CA VAL A 80 2.78 4.62 14.36
C VAL A 80 1.34 4.16 14.15
N ASN A 81 0.84 3.30 15.03
CA ASN A 81 -0.54 2.80 14.98
C ASN A 81 -0.92 2.13 13.65
N LEU A 82 0.03 1.43 13.02
CA LEU A 82 -0.19 0.71 11.77
C LEU A 82 -1.21 -0.42 11.99
N LYS A 83 -2.30 -0.42 11.22
CA LYS A 83 -3.38 -1.40 11.32
C LYS A 83 -3.91 -1.78 9.93
N PRO A 84 -4.23 -3.07 9.69
CA PRO A 84 -4.91 -3.46 8.47
C PRO A 84 -6.31 -2.82 8.44
N LEU A 85 -6.70 -2.32 7.27
CA LEU A 85 -8.02 -1.77 7.00
C LEU A 85 -8.85 -2.74 6.16
N GLN A 86 -8.30 -3.16 5.03
CA GLN A 86 -9.02 -3.94 4.04
C GLN A 86 -8.08 -4.88 3.29
N VAL A 87 -8.58 -6.07 2.96
CA VAL A 87 -7.94 -6.98 2.01
C VAL A 87 -8.85 -7.13 0.77
N LYS A 88 -8.27 -6.98 -0.42
CA LYS A 88 -8.92 -7.28 -1.70
C LYS A 88 -8.04 -8.24 -2.51
N THR A 89 -8.66 -8.97 -3.41
CA THR A 89 -7.97 -9.83 -4.37
C THR A 89 -8.45 -9.52 -5.77
N ASP A 90 -7.54 -9.56 -6.74
CA ASP A 90 -7.85 -9.26 -8.14
C ASP A 90 -6.97 -10.08 -9.09
N MET A 91 -7.44 -10.30 -10.32
CA MET A 91 -6.67 -10.92 -11.40
C MET A 91 -6.23 -9.84 -12.39
N ARG A 92 -4.91 -9.61 -12.49
CA ARG A 92 -4.32 -8.69 -13.48
C ARG A 92 -3.61 -9.49 -14.56
N GLY A 93 -4.38 -9.88 -15.57
CA GLY A 93 -3.92 -10.86 -16.55
C GLY A 93 -3.76 -12.22 -15.89
N GLU A 94 -2.56 -12.79 -15.95
CA GLU A 94 -2.23 -14.07 -15.30
C GLU A 94 -1.73 -13.90 -13.85
N ILE A 95 -1.55 -12.65 -13.38
CA ILE A 95 -1.06 -12.35 -12.04
C ILE A 95 -2.22 -12.23 -11.03
N TYR A 96 -2.20 -13.05 -9.98
CA TYR A 96 -3.08 -12.94 -8.83
C TYR A 96 -2.54 -11.90 -7.85
N CYS A 97 -3.27 -10.80 -7.68
CA CYS A 97 -2.88 -9.73 -6.79
C CYS A 97 -3.67 -9.83 -5.47
N ILE A 98 -2.95 -9.80 -4.35
CA ILE A 98 -3.50 -9.57 -3.01
C ILE A 98 -3.17 -8.12 -2.64
N PHE A 99 -4.19 -7.31 -2.45
CA PHE A 99 -4.07 -5.92 -2.02
C PHE A 99 -4.43 -5.80 -0.55
N ILE A 100 -3.56 -5.20 0.25
CA ILE A 100 -3.88 -4.85 1.64
C ILE A 100 -3.74 -3.34 1.84
N ASN A 101 -4.86 -2.71 2.19
CA ASN A 101 -4.85 -1.33 2.66
C ASN A 101 -4.64 -1.33 4.18
N TYR A 102 -3.79 -0.43 4.64
CA TYR A 102 -3.53 -0.14 6.05
C TYR A 102 -3.90 1.30 6.37
N THR A 103 -4.07 1.57 7.65
CA THR A 103 -4.03 2.93 8.20
C THR A 103 -2.83 3.05 9.13
N ALA A 104 -2.26 4.25 9.19
CA ALA A 104 -1.23 4.59 10.16
C ALA A 104 -1.27 6.09 10.45
N GLN A 105 -0.54 6.54 11.46
CA GLN A 105 -0.36 7.96 11.76
C GLN A 105 1.12 8.32 11.58
N ALA A 106 1.42 9.39 10.85
CA ALA A 106 2.78 9.90 10.73
C ALA A 106 3.26 10.52 12.04
N THR A 107 4.56 10.39 12.33
CA THR A 107 5.18 11.02 13.50
C THR A 107 5.64 12.46 13.23
N SER A 108 5.65 12.88 11.96
CA SER A 108 6.06 14.22 11.50
C SER A 108 5.22 14.62 10.27
N THR A 109 5.28 15.89 9.90
CA THR A 109 4.64 16.45 8.71
C THR A 109 5.63 16.73 7.57
N GLU A 110 6.93 16.60 7.85
CA GLU A 110 8.03 16.84 6.91
C GLU A 110 8.18 15.68 5.94
N VAL A 111 7.66 15.86 4.73
CA VAL A 111 7.75 14.85 3.65
C VAL A 111 9.01 15.10 2.83
N ALA A 112 9.81 14.06 2.65
CA ALA A 112 10.95 14.04 1.74
C ALA A 112 10.73 12.96 0.68
N LEU A 113 10.43 13.38 -0.55
CA LEU A 113 10.11 12.46 -1.64
C LEU A 113 11.35 11.78 -2.20
N SER A 114 11.20 10.50 -2.57
CA SER A 114 12.13 9.82 -3.47
C SER A 114 11.86 10.13 -4.94
N HIS A 115 12.72 9.64 -5.82
CA HIS A 115 12.59 9.72 -7.27
C HIS A 115 11.33 9.01 -7.83
N GLU A 116 10.68 8.15 -7.05
CA GLU A 116 9.46 7.46 -7.46
C GLU A 116 8.24 8.38 -7.49
N HIS A 117 8.34 9.56 -6.85
CA HIS A 117 7.25 10.51 -6.71
C HIS A 117 7.70 11.92 -7.05
N THR A 118 6.80 12.71 -7.64
CA THR A 118 7.09 14.09 -8.07
C THR A 118 6.40 15.15 -7.23
N ASP A 119 5.37 14.79 -6.48
CA ASP A 119 4.58 15.73 -5.69
C ASP A 119 3.89 15.00 -4.52
N TYR A 120 3.45 15.74 -3.50
CA TYR A 120 2.70 15.20 -2.37
C TYR A 120 1.65 16.19 -1.86
N LYS A 121 0.62 15.66 -1.20
CA LYS A 121 -0.36 16.48 -0.48
C LYS A 121 -0.76 15.81 0.82
N TRP A 122 -0.82 16.63 1.87
CA TRP A 122 -1.71 16.37 3.00
C TRP A 122 -3.10 16.88 2.62
N ILE A 123 -4.05 15.97 2.41
CA ILE A 123 -5.36 16.29 1.84
C ILE A 123 -6.49 15.85 2.76
N SER A 124 -7.58 16.62 2.81
CA SER A 124 -8.79 16.19 3.52
C SER A 124 -9.58 15.16 2.69
N LYS A 125 -10.43 14.39 3.36
CA LYS A 125 -11.35 13.45 2.69
C LYS A 125 -12.20 14.14 1.62
N ASP A 126 -12.79 15.29 1.95
CA ASP A 126 -13.72 16.00 1.05
C ASP A 126 -13.02 16.52 -0.21
N GLU A 127 -11.77 16.98 -0.08
CA GLU A 127 -10.95 17.38 -1.22
C GLU A 127 -10.56 16.17 -2.07
N PHE A 128 -10.14 15.08 -1.43
CA PHE A 128 -9.71 13.86 -2.12
C PHE A 128 -10.83 13.21 -2.94
N LEU A 129 -12.04 13.12 -2.39
CA LEU A 129 -13.18 12.53 -3.10
C LEU A 129 -13.58 13.31 -4.36
N LYS A 130 -13.26 14.61 -4.42
CA LYS A 130 -13.48 15.48 -5.58
C LYS A 130 -12.37 15.40 -6.63
N MET A 131 -11.22 14.81 -6.31
CA MET A 131 -10.13 14.65 -7.27
C MET A 131 -10.46 13.61 -8.33
N GLU A 132 -9.89 13.80 -9.53
CA GLU A 132 -9.78 12.74 -10.51
C GLU A 132 -8.62 11.81 -10.10
N THR A 133 -8.98 10.60 -9.65
CA THR A 133 -8.05 9.55 -9.21
C THR A 133 -8.76 8.20 -9.30
N ALA A 134 -8.04 7.10 -9.10
CA ALA A 134 -8.61 5.76 -9.20
C ALA A 134 -9.67 5.47 -8.13
N ASP A 135 -10.78 4.88 -8.55
CA ASP A 135 -11.95 4.60 -7.70
C ASP A 135 -11.63 3.74 -6.48
N PHE A 136 -10.68 2.80 -6.61
CA PHE A 136 -10.30 1.93 -5.50
C PHE A 136 -9.68 2.70 -4.33
N LEU A 137 -9.04 3.84 -4.58
CA LEU A 137 -8.51 4.70 -3.53
C LEU A 137 -9.63 5.44 -2.80
N LYS A 138 -10.65 5.91 -3.55
CA LYS A 138 -11.84 6.56 -2.96
C LYS A 138 -12.61 5.57 -2.08
N GLN A 139 -12.79 4.34 -2.56
CA GLN A 139 -13.42 3.26 -1.78
C GLN A 139 -12.67 2.97 -0.48
N ALA A 140 -11.33 2.94 -0.50
CA ALA A 140 -10.54 2.71 0.71
C ALA A 140 -10.76 3.81 1.76
N ILE A 141 -10.86 5.08 1.34
CA ILE A 141 -11.17 6.20 2.24
C ILE A 141 -12.58 6.10 2.82
N GLU A 142 -13.56 5.71 2.00
CA GLU A 142 -14.94 5.53 2.46
C GLU A 142 -15.07 4.40 3.49
N GLU A 143 -14.26 3.35 3.40
CA GLU A 143 -14.24 2.25 4.37
C GLU A 143 -13.54 2.58 5.67
N CYS A 144 -12.58 3.51 5.65
CA CYS A 144 -11.87 3.94 6.85
C CYS A 144 -12.78 4.61 7.90
N ASP A 145 -13.95 5.10 7.50
CA ASP A 145 -14.90 5.79 8.36
C ASP A 145 -16.04 4.92 8.91
N LYS A 146 -15.99 3.59 8.70
CA LYS A 146 -16.93 2.63 9.28
C LYS A 146 -16.42 2.10 10.62
#